data_AF-A0AAW9D974-F1
#
_entry.id   AF-A0AAW9D974-F1
#
_cell.length_a   1.000
_cell.length_b   1.000
_cell.length_c   1.000
_cell.angle_alpha   90.00
_cell.angle_beta   90.00
_cell.angle_gamma   90.00
#
_symmetry.space_group_name_H-M   'P 1'
#
loop_
_entity.id
_entity.type
_entity.pdbx_description
1 polymer ?
#
loop_
_entity_poly.entity_id
_entity_poly.type
_entity_poly.pdbx_seq_one_letter_code
_entity_poly.pdbx_strand_id
1 'polypeptide(L)'
;MSINSLDNPIFLIIFIYILVFISVIASSFFITIPFAGIISIAFYRTLKQKHYYSFSFVVFALLLIELNMGLKPFSLSLIAYFIYLFVIPKYEQEKANNYIYIMFFYLGMLIVFTIFYDISIYIFFVLLFALILDIILFGIFL
;
A
#
# COMPACT_ATOMS: atom_id res chain seq x y z
N MET A 1 21.47 11.03 -9.38
CA MET A 1 20.45 10.67 -8.36
C MET A 1 19.22 11.49 -8.67
N SER A 2 18.17 10.89 -9.27
CA SER A 2 16.90 11.61 -9.40
C SER A 2 16.35 11.80 -7.99
N ILE A 3 15.94 13.02 -7.67
CA ILE A 3 15.29 13.32 -6.39
C ILE A 3 13.90 12.69 -6.49
N ASN A 4 13.74 11.51 -5.91
CA ASN A 4 12.47 10.81 -5.93
C ASN A 4 11.53 11.50 -4.91
N SER A 5 10.37 12.00 -5.37
CA SER A 5 9.51 12.88 -4.56
C SER A 5 8.98 12.18 -3.29
N LEU A 6 8.82 10.86 -3.35
CA LEU A 6 8.43 10.00 -2.22
C LEU A 6 9.51 9.84 -1.15
N ASP A 7 10.75 10.27 -1.39
CA ASP A 7 11.83 10.24 -0.39
C ASP A 7 11.83 11.49 0.50
N ASN A 8 11.03 12.51 0.15
CA ASN A 8 10.85 13.68 0.99
C ASN A 8 9.77 13.40 2.06
N PRO A 9 10.14 13.36 3.36
CA PRO A 9 9.21 13.00 4.44
C PRO A 9 8.03 13.97 4.58
N ILE A 10 8.22 15.26 4.26
CA ILE A 10 7.16 16.28 4.33
C ILE A 10 6.15 16.06 3.21
N PHE A 11 6.63 15.84 1.98
CA PHE A 11 5.77 15.53 0.84
C PHE A 11 4.96 14.26 1.09
N LEU A 12 5.60 13.21 1.62
CA LEU A 12 4.96 11.94 1.93
C LEU A 12 3.84 12.11 2.97
N ILE A 13 4.04 12.93 4.00
CA ILE A 13 2.98 13.21 5.01
C ILE A 13 1.80 13.95 4.39
N ILE A 14 2.06 15.01 3.61
CA ILE A 14 0.99 15.79 2.95
C ILE A 14 0.20 14.91 1.99
N PHE A 15 0.91 14.09 1.21
CA PHE A 15 0.32 13.16 0.26
C PHE A 15 -0.56 12.12 0.96
N ILE A 16 -0.09 11.53 2.05
CA ILE A 16 -0.89 10.60 2.86
C ILE A 16 -2.14 11.26 3.42
N TYR A 17 -2.04 12.50 3.91
CA TYR A 17 -3.19 13.21 4.46
C TYR A 17 -4.28 13.42 3.39
N ILE A 18 -3.89 13.80 2.18
CA ILE A 18 -4.79 13.94 1.04
C ILE A 18 -5.45 12.59 0.70
N LEU A 19 -4.66 11.51 0.63
CA LEU A 19 -5.15 10.17 0.31
C LEU A 19 -6.16 9.67 1.35
N VAL A 20 -5.86 9.83 2.64
CA VAL A 20 -6.76 9.47 3.73
C VAL A 20 -8.06 10.26 3.63
N PHE A 21 -7.99 11.57 3.39
CA PHE A 21 -9.19 12.41 3.26
C PHE A 21 -10.07 11.97 2.09
N ILE A 22 -9.48 11.67 0.93
CA ILE A 22 -10.22 11.14 -0.22
C ILE A 22 -10.81 9.76 0.12
N SER A 23 -10.07 8.89 0.82
CA SER A 23 -10.54 7.56 1.20
C SER A 23 -11.74 7.56 2.15
N VAL A 24 -11.85 8.59 3.01
CA VAL A 24 -13.00 8.77 3.91
C VAL A 24 -14.24 9.24 3.14
N ILE A 25 -14.06 10.06 2.11
CA ILE A 25 -15.16 10.54 1.24
C ILE A 25 -15.58 9.45 0.25
N ALA A 26 -14.61 8.68 -0.24
CA ALA A 26 -14.80 7.62 -1.20
C ALA A 26 -15.39 6.38 -0.51
N SER A 27 -16.71 6.26 -0.51
CA SER A 27 -17.40 5.09 0.03
C SER A 27 -17.20 3.80 -0.79
N SER A 28 -16.55 3.86 -1.96
CA SER A 28 -16.39 2.72 -2.86
C SER A 28 -15.05 2.01 -2.67
N PHE A 29 -15.11 0.70 -2.48
CA PHE A 29 -13.94 -0.20 -2.47
C PHE A 29 -12.99 0.04 -3.66
N PHE A 30 -13.56 0.41 -4.81
CA PHE A 30 -12.81 0.70 -6.03
C PHE A 30 -11.75 1.80 -5.88
N ILE A 31 -12.03 2.82 -5.06
CA ILE A 31 -11.11 3.95 -4.85
C ILE A 31 -10.18 3.65 -3.67
N THR A 32 -10.69 3.00 -2.63
CA THR A 32 -9.92 2.77 -1.39
C THR A 32 -8.83 1.72 -1.57
N ILE A 33 -9.04 0.69 -2.41
CA ILE A 33 -8.08 -0.40 -2.67
C ILE A 33 -6.76 0.10 -3.29
N PRO A 34 -6.75 0.87 -4.40
CA PRO A 34 -5.50 1.40 -4.94
C PRO A 34 -4.79 2.35 -3.96
N PHE A 35 -5.53 3.09 -3.12
CA PHE A 35 -4.90 3.88 -2.06
C PHE A 35 -4.18 3.04 -1.01
N ALA A 36 -4.72 1.87 -0.65
CA ALA A 36 -4.02 0.94 0.23
C ALA A 36 -2.68 0.51 -0.37
N GLY A 37 -2.64 0.21 -1.67
CA GLY A 37 -1.42 -0.17 -2.36
C GLY A 37 -0.41 0.98 -2.43
N ILE A 38 -0.83 2.21 -2.76
CA ILE A 38 0.05 3.40 -2.72
C ILE A 38 0.63 3.64 -1.32
N ILE A 39 -0.19 3.54 -0.28
CA ILE A 39 0.25 3.75 1.11
C ILE A 39 1.17 2.61 1.56
N SER A 40 0.95 1.38 1.09
CA SER A 40 1.88 0.27 1.34
C SER A 40 3.28 0.54 0.78
N ILE A 41 3.40 1.26 -0.33
CA ILE A 41 4.71 1.63 -0.90
C ILE A 41 5.37 2.70 -0.02
N ALA A 42 4.60 3.67 0.48
CA ALA A 42 5.08 4.64 1.45
C ALA A 42 5.55 3.94 2.74
N PHE A 43 4.87 2.87 3.17
CA PHE A 43 5.27 2.03 4.30
C PHE A 43 6.64 1.39 4.06
N TYR A 44 6.82 0.78 2.89
CA TYR A 44 8.10 0.19 2.50
C TYR A 44 9.25 1.22 2.50
N ARG A 45 9.03 2.39 1.89
CA ARG A 45 10.07 3.44 1.79
C ARG A 45 10.44 4.04 3.14
N THR A 46 9.45 4.32 3.98
CA THR A 46 9.68 4.90 5.32
C THR A 46 10.48 3.94 6.21
N LEU A 47 10.24 2.63 6.12
CA LEU A 47 11.07 1.63 6.79
C LEU A 47 12.49 1.58 6.22
N LYS A 48 12.65 1.53 4.89
CA LYS A 48 13.96 1.48 4.24
C LYS A 48 14.85 2.67 4.59
N GLN A 49 14.26 3.86 4.70
CA GLN A 49 14.97 5.10 5.01
C GLN A 49 15.03 5.43 6.51
N LYS A 50 14.46 4.57 7.38
CA LYS A 50 14.40 4.76 8.84
C LYS A 50 13.69 6.06 9.27
N HIS A 51 12.69 6.49 8.51
CA HIS A 51 11.85 7.66 8.82
C HIS A 51 10.70 7.26 9.78
N TYR A 52 11.02 7.01 11.06
CA TYR A 52 10.05 6.45 12.04
C TYR A 52 8.83 7.34 12.34
N TYR A 53 8.99 8.67 12.28
CA TYR A 53 7.88 9.60 12.46
C TYR A 53 6.86 9.49 11.31
N SER A 54 7.35 9.57 10.06
CA SER A 54 6.51 9.38 8.87
C SER A 54 5.92 7.96 8.81
N PHE A 55 6.68 6.96 9.22
CA PHE A 55 6.21 5.58 9.31
C PHE A 55 4.97 5.45 10.22
N SER A 56 4.98 6.08 11.39
CA SER A 56 3.83 6.06 12.30
C SER A 56 2.57 6.62 11.63
N PHE A 57 2.70 7.73 10.89
CA PHE A 57 1.59 8.29 10.09
C PHE A 57 1.12 7.35 8.98
N VAL A 58 2.02 6.64 8.32
CA VAL A 58 1.67 5.64 7.31
C VAL A 58 0.86 4.50 7.93
N VAL A 59 1.26 4.00 9.10
CA VAL A 59 0.53 2.95 9.82
C VAL A 59 -0.87 3.44 10.21
N PHE A 60 -1.00 4.67 10.70
CA PHE A 60 -2.31 5.26 10.97
C PHE A 60 -3.16 5.40 9.72
N ALA A 61 -2.58 5.77 8.58
CA ALA A 61 -3.29 5.86 7.31
C ALA A 61 -3.78 4.49 6.82
N LEU A 62 -2.95 3.46 6.91
CA LEU A 62 -3.36 2.08 6.62
C LEU A 62 -4.52 1.66 7.52
N LEU A 63 -4.46 1.97 8.81
CA LEU A 63 -5.54 1.66 9.75
C LEU A 63 -6.87 2.32 9.34
N LEU A 64 -6.86 3.60 8.96
CA LEU A 64 -8.09 4.28 8.52
C LEU A 64 -8.65 3.67 7.25
N ILE A 65 -7.79 3.28 6.31
CA ILE A 65 -8.19 2.59 5.08
C ILE A 65 -8.77 1.20 5.39
N GLU A 66 -8.13 0.43 6.26
CA GLU A 66 -8.62 -0.88 6.71
C GLU A 66 -10.01 -0.77 7.30
N LEU A 67 -10.24 0.22 8.18
CA LEU A 67 -11.54 0.47 8.79
C LEU A 67 -12.60 0.87 7.75
N ASN A 68 -12.25 1.71 6.77
CA ASN A 68 -13.15 2.08 5.68
C ASN A 68 -13.52 0.90 4.78
N MET A 69 -12.63 -0.09 4.64
CA MET A 69 -12.91 -1.34 3.93
C MET A 69 -13.67 -2.37 4.77
N GLY A 70 -13.84 -2.13 6.07
CA GLY A 70 -14.42 -3.10 7.02
C GLY A 70 -13.46 -4.26 7.39
N LEU A 71 -12.18 -4.15 7.05
CA LEU A 71 -11.17 -5.14 7.41
C LEU A 71 -10.83 -5.07 8.89
N LYS A 72 -10.26 -6.16 9.43
CA LYS A 72 -9.71 -6.14 10.78
C LYS A 72 -8.54 -5.14 10.88
N PRO A 73 -8.43 -4.42 12.00
CA PRO A 73 -7.37 -3.45 12.20
C PRO A 73 -5.99 -4.10 12.13
N PHE A 74 -5.04 -3.39 11.55
CA PHE A 74 -3.66 -3.76 11.27
C PHE A 74 -3.44 -4.93 10.32
N SER A 75 -4.48 -5.44 9.64
CA SER A 75 -4.34 -6.58 8.72
C SER A 75 -3.43 -6.27 7.52
N LEU A 76 -3.60 -5.12 6.86
CA LEU A 76 -2.77 -4.66 5.75
C LEU A 76 -1.39 -4.20 6.23
N SER A 77 -1.33 -3.55 7.40
CA SER A 77 -0.04 -3.18 8.02
C SER A 77 0.83 -4.40 8.32
N LEU A 78 0.23 -5.48 8.81
CA LEU A 78 0.91 -6.75 9.06
C LEU A 78 1.40 -7.41 7.77
N ILE A 79 0.59 -7.40 6.70
CA ILE A 79 1.01 -7.87 5.38
C ILE A 79 2.20 -7.07 4.88
N ALA A 80 2.12 -5.74 4.90
CA ALA A 80 3.19 -4.86 4.44
C ALA A 80 4.50 -5.14 5.20
N TYR A 81 4.41 -5.33 6.51
CA TYR A 81 5.54 -5.68 7.35
C TYR A 81 6.10 -7.08 7.05
N PHE A 82 5.24 -8.08 6.85
CA PHE A 82 5.63 -9.43 6.47
C PHE A 82 6.40 -9.44 5.14
N ILE A 83 5.91 -8.73 4.13
CA ILE A 83 6.56 -8.62 2.82
C ILE A 83 7.93 -7.96 2.98
N TYR A 84 8.00 -6.86 3.74
CA TYR A 84 9.25 -6.16 4.00
C TYR A 84 10.31 -7.07 4.67
N LEU A 85 9.93 -7.90 5.63
CA LEU A 85 10.88 -8.76 6.36
C LEU A 85 11.27 -10.04 5.61
N PHE A 86 10.34 -10.68 4.90
CA PHE A 86 10.57 -12.03 4.36
C PHE A 86 10.72 -12.09 2.84
N VAL A 87 10.08 -11.18 2.12
CA VAL A 87 10.08 -11.19 0.65
C VAL A 87 11.21 -10.30 0.14
N ILE A 88 11.25 -9.04 0.56
CA ILE A 88 12.16 -8.04 0.00
C ILE A 88 13.65 -8.39 0.15
N PRO A 89 14.15 -8.92 1.28
CA PRO A 89 15.57 -9.26 1.41
C PRO A 89 16.05 -10.31 0.39
N LYS A 90 15.13 -11.11 -0.16
CA LYS A 90 15.46 -12.11 -1.20
C LYS A 90 15.68 -11.49 -2.58
N TYR A 91 15.19 -10.26 -2.81
CA TYR A 91 15.21 -9.58 -4.11
C TYR A 91 15.99 -8.25 -4.07
N GLU A 92 16.86 -8.07 -3.08
CA GLU A 92 17.52 -6.80 -2.79
C GLU A 92 18.41 -6.28 -3.93
N GLN A 93 18.91 -7.18 -4.79
CA GLN A 93 19.77 -6.86 -5.94
C GLN A 93 18.99 -6.48 -7.20
N GLU A 94 17.67 -6.68 -7.23
CA GLU A 94 16.87 -6.39 -8.42
C GLU A 94 16.37 -4.95 -8.43
N LYS A 95 16.58 -4.25 -9.56
CA LYS A 95 15.96 -2.93 -9.81
C LYS A 95 14.43 -2.99 -9.76
N ALA A 96 13.85 -4.19 -9.90
CA ALA A 96 12.42 -4.45 -9.86
C ALA A 96 11.83 -4.66 -8.46
N ASN A 97 12.63 -4.50 -7.39
CA ASN A 97 12.22 -4.78 -6.00
C ASN A 97 10.88 -4.11 -5.60
N ASN A 98 10.64 -2.88 -6.05
CA ASN A 98 9.41 -2.18 -5.74
C ASN A 98 8.17 -2.74 -6.48
N TYR A 99 8.34 -3.23 -7.71
CA TYR A 99 7.25 -3.89 -8.45
C TYR A 99 6.91 -5.25 -7.82
N ILE A 100 7.94 -5.98 -7.38
CA ILE A 100 7.79 -7.23 -6.63
C ILE A 100 7.02 -6.96 -5.33
N TYR A 101 7.39 -5.91 -4.59
CA TYR A 101 6.66 -5.50 -3.39
C TYR A 101 5.16 -5.30 -3.64
N ILE A 102 4.80 -4.53 -4.67
CA ILE A 102 3.39 -4.24 -5.01
C ILE A 102 2.65 -5.53 -5.35
N MET A 103 3.23 -6.41 -6.17
CA MET A 103 2.59 -7.69 -6.50
C MET A 103 2.31 -8.54 -5.26
N PHE A 104 3.32 -8.68 -4.38
CA PHE A 104 3.14 -9.44 -3.15
C PHE A 104 2.14 -8.78 -2.18
N PHE A 105 2.05 -7.45 -2.19
CA PHE A 105 1.07 -6.73 -1.38
C PHE A 105 -0.36 -7.02 -1.84
N TYR A 106 -0.62 -6.98 -3.15
CA TYR A 106 -1.93 -7.33 -3.70
C TYR A 106 -2.27 -8.82 -3.53
N LEU A 107 -1.29 -9.73 -3.60
CA LEU A 107 -1.49 -11.13 -3.22
C LEU A 107 -1.86 -11.28 -1.75
N GLY A 108 -1.18 -10.55 -0.85
CA GLY A 108 -1.51 -10.50 0.57
C GLY A 108 -2.92 -9.96 0.82
N MET A 109 -3.31 -8.89 0.12
CA MET A 109 -4.68 -8.37 0.16
C MET A 109 -5.69 -9.43 -0.28
N LEU A 110 -5.44 -10.16 -1.38
CA LEU A 110 -6.32 -11.23 -1.82
C LEU A 110 -6.54 -12.28 -0.72
N ILE A 111 -5.46 -12.69 -0.03
CA ILE A 111 -5.54 -13.62 1.12
C ILE A 111 -6.39 -13.02 2.25
N VAL A 112 -6.15 -11.76 2.63
CA VAL A 112 -6.93 -11.10 3.68
C VAL A 112 -8.41 -11.00 3.30
N PHE A 113 -8.71 -10.66 2.05
CA PHE A 113 -10.08 -10.64 1.55
C PHE A 113 -10.72 -12.04 1.56
N THR A 114 -10.01 -13.13 1.20
CA THR A 114 -10.57 -14.50 1.33
C THR A 114 -10.90 -14.91 2.76
N ILE A 115 -10.14 -14.41 3.75
CA ILE A 115 -10.31 -14.82 5.15
C ILE A 115 -11.48 -14.07 5.80
N PHE A 116 -11.66 -12.79 5.45
CA PHE A 116 -12.66 -11.92 6.10
C PHE A 116 -13.95 -11.75 5.31
N TYR A 117 -13.92 -12.01 4.00
CA TYR A 117 -15.06 -11.86 3.11
C TYR A 117 -15.17 -13.06 2.18
N ASP A 118 -16.39 -13.35 1.74
CA ASP A 118 -16.59 -14.24 0.60
C ASP A 118 -16.10 -13.53 -0.67
N ILE A 119 -15.08 -14.09 -1.32
CA ILE A 119 -14.58 -13.52 -2.57
C ILE A 119 -15.65 -13.69 -3.65
N SER A 120 -16.20 -12.55 -4.06
CA SER A 120 -16.95 -12.43 -5.30
C SER A 120 -16.00 -12.20 -6.48
N ILE A 121 -16.43 -12.60 -7.67
CA ILE A 121 -15.70 -12.32 -8.91
C ILE A 121 -15.43 -10.82 -9.09
N TYR A 122 -16.35 -9.99 -8.57
CA TYR A 122 -16.23 -8.54 -8.58
C TYR A 122 -15.01 -8.05 -7.78
N ILE A 123 -14.84 -8.51 -6.54
CA ILE A 123 -13.69 -8.10 -5.70
C ILE A 123 -12.37 -8.52 -6.34
N PHE A 124 -12.32 -9.70 -6.96
CA PHE A 124 -11.13 -10.16 -7.68
C PHE A 124 -10.76 -9.22 -8.82
N PHE A 125 -11.72 -8.82 -9.67
CA PHE A 125 -11.46 -7.87 -10.75
C PHE A 125 -11.08 -6.48 -10.24
N VAL A 126 -11.67 -6.02 -9.13
CA VAL A 126 -11.29 -4.73 -8.52
C VAL A 126 -9.84 -4.77 -8.02
N LEU A 127 -9.42 -5.85 -7.35
CA LEU A 127 -8.03 -6.02 -6.90
C LEU A 127 -7.06 -6.08 -8.09
N LEU A 128 -7.43 -6.76 -9.18
CA LEU A 128 -6.60 -6.88 -10.37
C LEU A 128 -6.45 -5.54 -11.09
N PHE A 129 -7.55 -4.78 -11.21
CA PHE A 129 -7.52 -3.44 -11.79
C PHE A 129 -6.70 -2.46 -10.93
N ALA A 130 -6.85 -2.52 -9.61
CA ALA A 130 -6.09 -1.70 -8.68
C ALA A 130 -4.58 -2.02 -8.73
N LEU A 131 -4.21 -3.30 -8.85
CA LEU A 131 -2.81 -3.70 -9.07
C LEU A 131 -2.24 -3.04 -10.34
N ILE A 132 -2.98 -3.07 -11.45
CA ILE A 132 -2.52 -2.46 -12.71
C ILE A 132 -2.36 -0.95 -12.54
N LEU A 133 -3.33 -0.29 -11.90
CA LEU A 133 -3.24 1.15 -11.62
C LEU A 133 -2.01 1.49 -10.78
N ASP A 134 -1.74 0.74 -9.72
CA ASP A 134 -0.61 1.01 -8.83
C ASP A 134 0.74 0.75 -9.51
N ILE A 135 0.84 -0.24 -10.39
CA ILE A 135 2.04 -0.44 -11.20
C ILE A 135 2.28 0.77 -12.12
N ILE A 136 1.22 1.28 -12.77
CA ILE A 136 1.32 2.45 -13.65
C ILE A 136 1.70 3.70 -12.84
N LEU A 137 0.98 3.97 -11.76
CA LEU A 137 1.23 5.11 -10.88
C LEU A 137 2.65 5.05 -10.31
N PHE A 138 3.09 3.88 -9.88
CA PHE A 138 4.44 3.72 -9.35
C PHE A 138 5.52 3.95 -10.40
N GLY A 139 5.27 3.53 -11.65
CA GLY A 139 6.14 3.86 -12.78
C GLY A 139 6.26 5.37 -13.03
N ILE A 140 5.23 6.16 -12.68
CA ILE A 140 5.23 7.63 -12.82
C ILE A 140 5.95 8.32 -11.65
N PHE A 141 5.89 7.77 -10.43
CA PHE A 141 6.54 8.34 -9.25
C PHE A 141 8.05 7.98 -9.10
N LEU A 142 8.59 7.11 -9.97
CA LEU A 142 10.00 6.67 -9.96
C LEU A 142 10.93 7.62 -10.74
#